data_AF-A0A933GWM7-F1
#
_entry.id   AF-A0A933GWM7-F1
#
_cell.length_a   1.000
_cell.length_b   1.000
_cell.length_c   1.000
_cell.angle_alpha   90.00
_cell.angle_beta   90.00
_cell.angle_gamma   90.00
#
_symmetry.space_group_name_H-M   'P 1'
#
loop_
_entity.id
_entity.type
_entity.pdbx_description
1 polymer ?
#
loop_
_entity_poly.entity_id
_entity_poly.type
_entity_poly.pdbx_seq_one_letter_code
_entity_poly.pdbx_strand_id
1 'polypeptide(L)'
;MSAGKLWRGPGSSPQHDDTIVAVSSPPGASLVAVVRSCGPRALEIASGLFEPADGEPVSRIPGSRARAGRFTAGALSFPAVLYVFRAPRSYTGDDLVELHIPGSL
;
A
#
# COMPACT_ATOMS: atom_id res chain seq x y z
N MET A 1 25.46 -21.04 22.18
CA MET A 1 24.42 -21.72 22.97
C MET A 1 23.14 -20.91 22.76
N SER A 2 22.34 -21.23 21.74
CA SER A 2 21.10 -22.04 21.85
C SER A 2 20.16 -21.47 22.93
N ALA A 3 18.90 -21.12 22.70
CA ALA A 3 17.95 -21.51 21.66
C ALA A 3 16.79 -20.49 21.63
N GLY A 4 15.99 -20.52 20.57
CA GLY A 4 14.60 -20.08 20.67
C GLY A 4 14.09 -19.24 19.50
N LYS A 5 14.29 -19.68 18.25
CA LYS A 5 13.42 -19.23 17.17
C LYS A 5 12.06 -19.88 17.41
N LEU A 6 11.22 -19.16 18.16
CA LEU A 6 9.85 -19.54 18.48
C LEU A 6 9.09 -19.79 17.18
N TRP A 7 8.75 -21.06 16.94
CA TRP A 7 7.66 -21.43 16.06
C TRP A 7 6.39 -20.81 16.64
N ARG A 8 5.94 -19.71 16.03
CA ARG A 8 4.62 -19.14 16.29
C ARG A 8 3.69 -19.84 15.28
N GLY A 9 2.59 -20.42 15.76
CA GLY A 9 1.73 -21.32 14.98
C GLY A 9 1.20 -20.74 13.64
N PRO A 10 0.38 -21.50 12.90
CA PRO A 10 -0.22 -21.00 11.67
C PRO A 10 -1.06 -19.76 11.99
N GLY A 11 -0.54 -18.57 11.68
CA GLY A 11 -1.22 -17.29 11.97
C GLY A 11 -0.34 -16.09 12.35
N SER A 12 0.97 -16.23 12.57
CA SER A 12 1.83 -15.05 12.74
C SER A 12 3.02 -15.09 11.78
N SER A 13 2.88 -14.39 10.67
CA SER A 13 4.04 -13.92 9.91
C SER A 13 4.96 -13.11 10.85
N PRO A 14 6.29 -13.18 10.68
CA PRO A 14 7.16 -12.23 11.35
C PRO A 14 6.68 -10.81 11.03
N GLN A 15 6.34 -10.02 12.05
CA GLN A 15 6.09 -8.60 11.85
C GLN A 15 7.39 -7.99 11.32
N HIS A 16 7.34 -7.40 10.13
CA HIS A 16 8.41 -6.57 9.60
C HIS A 16 8.30 -5.18 10.24
N ASP A 17 9.38 -4.68 10.84
CA ASP A 17 9.38 -3.37 11.51
C ASP A 17 9.43 -2.21 10.49
N ASP A 18 9.92 -2.48 9.27
CA ASP A 18 10.05 -1.50 8.20
C ASP A 18 8.81 -1.46 7.30
N THR A 19 8.53 -0.27 6.75
CA THR A 19 7.60 -0.11 5.64
C THR A 19 8.38 0.14 4.37
N ILE A 20 8.21 -0.74 3.39
CA ILE A 20 8.91 -0.69 2.10
C ILE A 20 7.99 -0.18 0.99
N VAL A 21 8.58 0.32 -0.09
CA VAL A 21 7.87 0.79 -1.28
C VAL A 21 8.66 0.43 -2.53
N ALA A 22 7.96 0.03 -3.59
CA ALA A 22 8.58 -0.27 -4.88
C ALA A 22 7.62 -0.03 -6.05
N VAL A 23 8.19 0.32 -7.21
CA VAL A 23 7.46 0.26 -8.48
C VAL A 23 7.19 -1.21 -8.80
N SER A 24 5.93 -1.54 -9.05
CA SER A 24 5.43 -2.89 -9.28
C SER A 24 4.97 -3.13 -10.72
N SER A 25 5.16 -2.14 -11.61
CA SER A 25 4.94 -2.24 -13.06
C SER A 25 6.26 -2.24 -13.84
N PRO A 26 6.30 -2.77 -15.07
CA PRO A 26 7.46 -2.64 -15.95
C PRO A 26 7.84 -1.18 -16.23
N PRO A 27 9.12 -0.89 -16.55
CA PRO A 27 9.53 0.44 -16.99
C PRO A 27 9.03 0.74 -18.41
N GLY A 28 8.87 2.02 -18.71
CA GLY A 28 8.44 2.52 -20.03
C GLY A 28 7.09 3.24 -19.98
N ALA A 29 6.69 3.82 -21.12
CA ALA A 29 5.44 4.54 -21.25
C ALA A 29 4.23 3.58 -21.16
N SER A 30 3.22 3.97 -20.39
CA SER A 30 1.99 3.22 -20.19
C SER A 30 0.84 4.13 -19.75
N LEU A 31 -0.39 3.61 -19.83
CA LEU A 31 -1.53 4.33 -19.26
C LEU A 31 -1.51 4.35 -17.73
N VAL A 32 -0.98 3.29 -17.10
CA VAL A 32 -0.97 3.11 -15.64
C VAL A 32 0.36 2.54 -15.17
N ALA A 33 0.95 3.20 -14.18
CA ALA A 33 2.03 2.65 -13.36
C ALA A 33 1.49 2.25 -11.98
N VAL A 34 2.10 1.23 -11.37
CA VAL A 34 1.71 0.73 -10.05
C VAL A 34 2.86 0.90 -9.08
N VAL A 35 2.61 1.57 -7.96
CA VAL A 35 3.53 1.65 -6.82
C VAL A 35 2.90 0.91 -5.65
N ARG A 36 3.63 -0.06 -5.09
CA ARG A 36 3.17 -0.84 -3.94
C ARG A 36 3.97 -0.45 -2.71
N SER A 37 3.28 -0.28 -1.59
CA SER A 37 3.90 -0.14 -0.27
C SER A 37 3.30 -1.17 0.69
N CYS A 38 4.13 -1.79 1.52
CA CYS A 38 3.70 -2.74 2.53
C CYS A 38 4.48 -2.58 3.83
N GLY A 39 3.83 -2.89 4.95
CA GLY A 39 4.40 -2.79 6.30
C GLY A 39 3.54 -1.96 7.25
N PRO A 40 3.98 -1.78 8.50
CA PRO A 40 3.17 -1.23 9.59
C PRO A 40 2.68 0.21 9.36
N ARG A 41 3.34 0.97 8.48
CA ARG A 41 3.00 2.37 8.18
C ARG A 41 2.41 2.56 6.79
N ALA A 42 2.14 1.49 6.02
CA ALA A 42 1.68 1.60 4.64
C ALA A 42 0.37 2.41 4.52
N LEU A 43 -0.60 2.15 5.41
CA LEU A 43 -1.86 2.89 5.44
C LEU A 43 -1.72 4.32 5.97
N GLU A 44 -0.85 4.55 6.95
CA GLU A 44 -0.56 5.89 7.50
C GLU A 44 0.04 6.78 6.41
N ILE A 45 1.08 6.30 5.73
CA ILE A 45 1.76 7.01 4.64
C ILE A 45 0.77 7.30 3.51
N ALA A 46 -0.04 6.31 3.11
CA ALA A 46 -1.07 6.51 2.09
C ALA A 46 -2.11 7.56 2.51
N SER A 47 -2.54 7.56 3.77
CA SER A 47 -3.51 8.53 4.31
C SER A 47 -2.97 9.97 4.25
N GLY A 48 -1.66 10.17 4.38
CA GLY A 48 -1.03 11.48 4.28
C GLY A 48 -0.85 12.01 2.85
N LEU A 49 -0.92 11.12 1.84
CA LEU A 49 -0.62 11.46 0.44
C LEU A 49 -1.82 11.30 -0.50
N PHE A 50 -2.90 10.66 -0.06
CA PHE A 50 -4.04 10.34 -0.91
C PHE A 50 -5.36 10.83 -0.30
N GLU A 51 -6.12 11.56 -1.10
CA GLU A 51 -7.45 12.07 -0.78
C GLU A 51 -8.51 11.31 -1.60
N PRO A 52 -9.30 10.41 -1.00
CA PRO A 52 -10.40 9.72 -1.68
C PRO A 52 -11.47 10.70 -2.18
N ALA A 53 -11.96 10.50 -3.40
CA ALA A 53 -12.96 11.38 -4.02
C ALA A 53 -14.33 11.35 -3.32
N ASP A 54 -14.61 10.30 -2.55
CA ASP A 54 -15.82 10.16 -1.73
C ASP A 54 -15.70 10.81 -0.35
N GLY A 55 -14.54 11.40 -0.02
CA GLY A 55 -14.28 12.11 1.23
C GLY A 55 -14.06 11.21 2.45
N GLU A 56 -14.24 9.89 2.32
CA GLU A 56 -13.93 8.97 3.42
C GLU A 56 -12.41 8.85 3.60
N PRO A 57 -11.87 8.85 4.83
CA PRO A 57 -10.44 8.72 5.05
C PRO A 57 -9.93 7.34 4.64
N VAL A 58 -8.68 7.27 4.17
CA VAL A 58 -8.02 6.01 3.75
C VAL A 58 -8.08 4.94 4.84
N SER A 59 -7.95 5.34 6.11
CA SER A 59 -8.06 4.46 7.28
C SER A 59 -9.40 3.74 7.42
N ARG A 60 -10.45 4.19 6.73
CA ARG A 60 -11.78 3.55 6.70
C ARG A 60 -12.05 2.71 5.44
N ILE A 61 -11.15 2.74 4.46
CA ILE A 61 -11.29 1.89 3.27
C ILE A 61 -11.18 0.42 3.69
N PRO A 62 -12.18 -0.44 3.44
CA PRO A 62 -12.10 -1.85 3.77
C PRO A 62 -10.98 -2.55 2.97
N GLY A 63 -10.44 -3.65 3.52
CA GLY A 63 -9.50 -4.48 2.77
C GLY A 63 -10.12 -5.03 1.48
N SER A 64 -9.28 -5.24 0.45
CA SER A 64 -9.69 -5.67 -0.88
C SER A 64 -10.70 -4.72 -1.55
N ARG A 65 -10.53 -3.42 -1.32
CA ARG A 65 -11.31 -2.35 -1.98
C ARG A 65 -10.38 -1.28 -2.54
N ALA A 66 -10.89 -0.61 -3.56
CA ALA A 66 -10.24 0.53 -4.19
C ALA A 66 -11.03 1.82 -3.96
N ARG A 67 -10.34 2.95 -4.01
CA ARG A 67 -10.93 4.29 -4.09
C ARG A 67 -10.22 5.11 -5.15
N ALA A 68 -10.99 5.75 -6.01
CA ALA A 68 -10.47 6.83 -6.85
C ALA A 68 -10.31 8.08 -6.00
N GLY A 69 -9.35 8.92 -6.36
CA GLY A 69 -9.03 10.11 -5.60
C GLY A 69 -7.85 10.86 -6.21
N ARG A 70 -7.23 11.69 -5.39
CA ARG A 70 -6.09 12.51 -5.80
C ARG A 70 -4.90 12.19 -4.92
N PHE A 71 -3.77 11.87 -5.54
CA PHE A 71 -2.50 11.76 -4.86
C PHE A 71 -1.80 13.12 -4.88
N THR A 72 -1.25 13.56 -3.75
CA THR A 72 -0.51 14.81 -3.61
C THR A 72 0.79 14.58 -2.84
N ALA A 73 1.93 14.97 -3.41
CA ALA A 73 3.24 14.94 -2.77
C ALA A 73 4.06 16.17 -3.18
N GLY A 74 4.16 17.15 -2.27
CA GLY A 74 4.78 18.44 -2.60
C GLY A 74 4.04 19.14 -3.75
N ALA A 75 4.75 19.42 -4.85
CA ALA A 75 4.16 20.03 -6.04
C ALA A 75 3.48 19.02 -6.99
N LEU A 76 3.65 17.71 -6.77
CA LEU A 76 3.00 16.68 -7.59
C LEU A 76 1.56 16.49 -7.11
N SER A 77 0.60 16.61 -8.03
CA SER A 77 -0.81 16.32 -7.76
C SER A 77 -1.47 15.74 -9.01
N PHE A 78 -2.02 14.53 -8.92
CA PHE A 78 -2.65 13.85 -10.05
C PHE A 78 -3.77 12.90 -9.60
N PRO A 79 -4.74 12.59 -10.48
CA PRO A 79 -5.74 11.56 -10.20
C PRO A 79 -5.07 10.18 -10.06
N ALA A 80 -5.53 9.39 -9.10
CA ALA A 80 -5.01 8.05 -8.84
C ALA A 80 -6.11 7.14 -8.28
N VAL A 81 -5.85 5.84 -8.29
CA VAL A 81 -6.67 4.84 -7.61
C VAL A 81 -5.84 4.16 -6.54
N LEU A 82 -6.31 4.17 -5.29
CA LEU A 82 -5.66 3.50 -4.16
C LEU A 82 -6.39 2.19 -3.86
N TYR A 83 -5.68 1.07 -3.92
CA TYR A 83 -6.14 -0.24 -3.43
C TYR A 83 -5.61 -0.48 -2.03
N VAL A 84 -6.48 -0.92 -1.13
CA VAL A 84 -6.15 -1.23 0.27
C VAL A 84 -6.29 -2.72 0.51
N PHE A 85 -5.23 -3.34 1.03
CA PHE A 85 -5.20 -4.72 1.49
C PHE A 85 -4.75 -4.70 2.95
N ARG A 86 -5.55 -5.32 3.82
CA ARG A 86 -5.28 -5.34 5.26
C ARG A 86 -4.76 -6.68 5.69
N ALA A 87 -3.80 -6.68 6.61
CA ALA A 87 -3.32 -7.88 7.27
C ALA A 87 -4.50 -8.67 7.92
N PRO A 88 -4.40 -10.00 8.00
CA PRO A 88 -3.39 -10.87 7.36
C PRO A 88 -3.73 -11.19 5.88
N ARG A 89 -4.77 -10.56 5.31
CA ARG A 89 -5.30 -10.88 3.97
C ARG A 89 -4.71 -9.97 2.90
N SER A 90 -3.40 -10.04 2.76
CA SER A 90 -2.62 -9.36 1.72
C SER A 90 -1.57 -10.31 1.13
N TYR A 91 -0.89 -9.88 0.07
CA TYR A 91 0.16 -10.69 -0.57
C TYR A 91 1.33 -11.00 0.37
N THR A 92 1.73 -10.06 1.24
CA THR A 92 2.85 -10.22 2.17
C THR A 92 2.42 -10.70 3.55
N GLY A 93 1.13 -10.66 3.86
CA GLY A 93 0.59 -10.87 5.21
C GLY A 93 0.55 -9.60 6.07
N ASP A 94 1.17 -8.50 5.62
CA ASP A 94 1.14 -7.19 6.28
C ASP A 94 0.11 -6.26 5.63
N ASP A 95 -0.16 -5.10 6.24
CA ASP A 95 -0.91 -4.05 5.56
C ASP A 95 -0.18 -3.63 4.28
N LEU A 96 -0.93 -3.50 3.19
CA LEU A 96 -0.40 -3.24 1.86
C LEU A 96 -1.35 -2.30 1.11
N VAL A 97 -0.76 -1.33 0.43
CA VAL A 97 -1.46 -0.44 -0.49
C VAL A 97 -0.84 -0.53 -1.87
N GLU A 98 -1.67 -0.38 -2.90
CA GLU A 98 -1.21 -0.15 -4.26
C GLU A 98 -1.79 1.16 -4.77
N LEU A 99 -0.91 2.03 -5.22
CA LEU A 99 -1.26 3.28 -5.86
C LEU A 99 -1.11 3.11 -7.38
N HIS A 100 -2.24 3.21 -8.07
CA HIS A 100 -2.33 3.14 -9.52
C HIS A 100 -2.40 4.58 -10.05
N ILE A 101 -1.37 4.99 -10.79
CA ILE A 101 -1.12 6.38 -11.23
C ILE A 101 -0.95 6.44 -12.74
N PRO A 102 -1.08 7.61 -13.38
CA PRO A 102 -0.75 7.77 -14.80
C PRO A 102 0.68 7.31 -15.11
N GLY A 103 0.83 6.40 -16.08
CA GLY A 103 2.05 5.63 -16.31
C GLY A 103 3.07 6.21 -17.30
N SER A 104 3.23 7.53 -17.36
CA SER A 104 3.98 8.27 -18.40
C SER A 104 3.50 7.97 -19.82
N LEU A 105 3.12 9.02 -20.55
CA LEU A 105 2.92 8.94 -22.01
C LEU A 105 4.24 9.15 -22.74
#